data_AF-F4CWZ9-F1
#
_entry.id   AF-F4CWZ9-F1
#
_cell.length_a   1.000
_cell.length_b   1.000
_cell.length_c   1.000
_cell.angle_alpha   90.00
_cell.angle_beta   90.00
_cell.angle_gamma   90.00
#
_symmetry.space_group_name_H-M   'P 1'
#
loop_
_entity.id
_entity.type
_entity.pdbx_description
1 polymer ?
#
loop_
_entity_poly.entity_id
_entity_poly.type
_entity_poly.pdbx_seq_one_letter_code
_entity_poly.pdbx_strand_id
1 'polypeptide(L)'
;MGPGYVRGHPGAVGDRATPGDTVDTAATLVPFIVWLPSRETDEQIRRRHRRVVEHYLAWCRTDAGPARERRQRYEVAVARDGAPAEQITQALARFDEYRSILAMTRIPD
;
A
#
# COMPACT_ATOMS: atom_id res chain seq x y z
N MET A 1 2.41 -12.94 57.06
CA MET A 1 1.02 -12.43 56.94
C MET A 1 1.09 -10.92 56.85
N GLY A 2 0.53 -10.35 55.78
CA GLY A 2 0.41 -8.91 55.51
C GLY A 2 -0.11 -8.73 54.08
N PRO A 3 -1.39 -8.37 53.85
CA PRO A 3 -2.00 -8.29 52.52
C PRO A 3 -2.22 -6.86 51.99
N GLY A 4 -2.24 -6.71 50.66
CA GLY A 4 -2.78 -5.57 49.87
C GLY A 4 -1.80 -4.40 49.67
N TYR A 5 -1.63 -3.79 48.49
CA TYR A 5 -2.58 -3.52 47.40
C TYR A 5 -1.86 -3.34 46.03
N VAL A 6 -2.63 -3.55 44.96
CA VAL A 6 -2.27 -3.52 43.53
C VAL A 6 -2.21 -2.10 42.93
N ARG A 7 -1.20 -1.82 42.07
CA ARG A 7 -1.24 -0.95 40.86
C ARG A 7 0.09 -1.20 40.10
N GLY A 8 0.19 -1.81 38.92
CA GLY A 8 -0.62 -1.68 37.72
C GLY A 8 0.04 -0.66 36.79
N HIS A 9 1.00 -1.07 35.96
CA HIS A 9 1.38 -0.45 34.67
C HIS A 9 2.38 -1.36 33.91
N PRO A 10 1.92 -2.12 32.89
CA PRO A 10 2.78 -2.69 31.87
C PRO A 10 2.96 -1.71 30.70
N GLY A 11 4.13 -1.76 30.06
CA GLY A 11 4.26 -1.35 28.65
C GLY A 11 4.95 -0.01 28.38
N ALA A 12 6.24 0.08 28.69
CA ALA A 12 7.11 0.94 27.89
C ALA A 12 7.43 0.21 26.57
N VAL A 13 6.49 0.23 25.63
CA VAL A 13 6.76 -0.07 24.22
C VAL A 13 7.49 1.13 23.62
N GLY A 14 8.80 1.16 23.86
CA GLY A 14 9.71 2.07 23.18
C GLY A 14 9.76 1.73 21.71
N ASP A 15 9.00 2.49 20.93
CA ASP A 15 9.40 3.10 19.67
C ASP A 15 10.70 2.52 19.06
N ARG A 16 10.55 1.55 18.17
CA ARG A 16 11.57 1.28 17.15
C ARG A 16 10.93 0.80 15.86
N ALA A 17 10.04 1.64 15.32
CA ALA A 17 9.81 1.62 13.89
C ALA A 17 11.07 2.22 13.24
N THR A 18 11.98 1.37 12.77
CA THR A 18 13.07 1.80 11.89
C THR A 18 12.48 2.54 10.67
N PRO A 19 12.75 3.85 10.48
CA PRO A 19 12.12 4.65 9.42
C PRO A 19 12.79 4.44 8.05
N GLY A 20 13.11 3.20 7.70
CA GLY A 20 13.92 2.87 6.52
C GLY A 20 13.22 2.16 5.38
N ASP A 21 12.11 1.45 5.63
CA ASP A 21 11.48 0.59 4.61
C ASP A 21 9.94 0.66 4.58
N THR A 22 9.34 1.53 5.39
CA THR A 22 7.93 1.86 5.21
C THR A 22 7.82 2.71 3.96
N VAL A 23 7.48 2.08 2.82
CA VAL A 23 7.00 2.78 1.63
C VAL A 23 5.95 3.77 2.11
N ASP A 24 6.31 5.06 2.09
CA ASP A 24 5.41 6.09 2.55
C ASP A 24 4.27 6.13 1.53
N THR A 25 3.09 5.70 1.97
CA THR A 25 1.93 5.53 1.09
C THR A 25 1.58 6.87 0.48
N ALA A 26 1.69 7.97 1.23
CA ALA A 26 1.43 9.30 0.70
C ALA A 26 2.49 9.71 -0.34
N ALA A 27 3.79 9.51 -0.05
CA ALA A 27 4.88 9.80 -0.97
C ALA A 27 4.82 9.00 -2.27
N THR A 28 4.21 7.81 -2.24
CA THR A 28 4.00 6.99 -3.45
C THR A 28 2.69 7.34 -4.16
N LEU A 29 1.61 7.58 -3.41
CA LEU A 29 0.26 7.78 -3.93
C LEU A 29 0.06 9.17 -4.53
N VAL A 30 0.61 10.23 -3.92
CA VAL A 30 0.48 11.61 -4.40
C VAL A 30 1.00 11.77 -5.83
N PRO A 31 2.26 11.41 -6.15
CA PRO A 31 2.77 11.55 -7.51
C PRO A 31 2.09 10.59 -8.50
N PHE A 32 1.62 9.42 -8.05
CA PHE A 32 0.75 8.56 -8.87
C PHE A 32 -0.58 9.25 -9.25
N ILE A 33 -1.25 9.89 -8.28
CA ILE A 33 -2.50 10.64 -8.52
C ILE A 33 -2.27 11.79 -9.51
N VAL A 34 -1.14 12.49 -9.42
CA VAL A 34 -0.77 13.59 -10.33
C VAL A 34 -0.47 13.10 -11.75
N TRP A 35 0.15 11.92 -11.89
CA TRP A 35 0.45 11.30 -13.18
C TRP A 35 -0.79 10.69 -13.86
N LEU A 36 -1.75 10.21 -13.08
CA LEU A 36 -2.90 9.44 -13.59
C LEU A 36 -3.75 10.16 -14.68
N PRO A 37 -4.01 11.49 -14.61
CA PRO A 37 -4.69 12.23 -15.68
C PRO A 37 -4.01 12.18 -17.05
N SER A 38 -2.69 11.93 -17.11
CA SER A 38 -1.97 11.78 -18.38
C SER A 38 -2.27 10.46 -19.11
N ARG A 39 -2.88 9.48 -18.41
CA ARG A 39 -3.25 8.18 -18.97
C ARG A 39 -4.76 7.94 -18.98
N GLU A 40 -5.46 8.45 -17.99
CA GLU A 40 -6.88 8.20 -17.78
C GLU A 40 -7.64 9.52 -17.68
N THR A 41 -8.39 9.85 -18.73
CA THR A 41 -9.15 11.09 -18.83
C THR A 41 -10.45 11.01 -18.02
N ASP A 42 -11.00 9.81 -17.81
CA ASP A 42 -12.23 9.60 -17.07
C ASP A 42 -12.00 9.74 -15.55
N GLU A 43 -12.68 10.70 -14.94
CA GLU A 43 -12.53 10.98 -13.51
C GLU A 43 -13.01 9.82 -12.62
N GLN A 44 -14.07 9.13 -13.02
CA GLN A 44 -14.61 8.01 -12.26
C GLN A 44 -13.61 6.85 -12.25
N ILE A 45 -12.97 6.57 -13.39
CA ILE A 45 -11.91 5.56 -13.48
C ILE A 45 -10.69 5.99 -12.66
N ARG A 46 -10.27 7.27 -12.72
CA ARG A 46 -9.17 7.79 -11.87
C ARG A 46 -9.42 7.60 -10.38
N ARG A 47 -10.62 7.95 -9.91
CA ARG A 47 -11.01 7.80 -8.50
C ARG A 47 -10.98 6.33 -8.06
N ARG A 48 -11.41 5.42 -8.93
CA ARG A 48 -11.36 3.97 -8.69
C ARG A 48 -9.93 3.46 -8.61
N HIS A 49 -9.08 3.80 -9.59
CA HIS A 49 -7.67 3.43 -9.59
C HIS A 49 -6.95 3.92 -8.33
N ARG A 50 -7.19 5.18 -7.92
CA ARG A 50 -6.65 5.71 -6.66
C ARG A 50 -7.04 4.84 -5.46
N ARG A 51 -8.33 4.50 -5.29
CA ARG A 51 -8.80 3.69 -4.15
C ARG A 51 -8.18 2.30 -4.13
N VAL A 52 -8.08 1.65 -5.30
CA VAL A 52 -7.46 0.32 -5.39
C VAL A 52 -5.97 0.37 -5.04
N VAL A 53 -5.23 1.37 -5.53
CA VAL A 53 -3.80 1.52 -5.23
C VAL A 53 -3.55 1.89 -3.78
N GLU A 54 -4.36 2.78 -3.21
CA GLU A 54 -4.33 3.12 -1.78
C GLU A 54 -4.57 1.88 -0.91
N HIS A 55 -5.61 1.10 -1.22
CA HIS A 55 -5.91 -0.15 -0.53
C HIS A 55 -4.79 -1.19 -0.69
N TYR A 56 -4.23 -1.31 -1.90
CA TYR A 56 -3.09 -2.18 -2.16
C TYR A 56 -1.87 -1.79 -1.32
N LEU A 57 -1.52 -0.51 -1.26
CA LEU A 57 -0.40 -0.02 -0.45
C LEU A 57 -0.63 -0.24 1.05
N ALA A 58 -1.87 -0.05 1.52
CA ALA A 58 -2.23 -0.37 2.90
C ALA A 58 -2.11 -1.87 3.20
N TRP A 59 -2.61 -2.73 2.30
CA TRP A 59 -2.50 -4.18 2.41
C TRP A 59 -1.04 -4.66 2.34
N CYS A 60 -0.20 -4.04 1.52
CA CYS A 60 1.24 -4.34 1.45
C CYS A 60 1.97 -4.14 2.79
N ARG A 61 1.47 -3.27 3.66
CA ARG A 61 2.05 -3.04 5.00
C ARG A 61 1.73 -4.17 5.98
N THR A 62 0.63 -4.89 5.77
CA THR A 62 0.20 -6.01 6.61
C THR A 62 0.63 -7.37 6.04
N ASP A 63 0.90 -7.45 4.74
CA ASP A 63 1.42 -8.65 4.08
C ASP A 63 2.95 -8.78 4.26
N ALA A 64 3.37 -9.80 5.01
CA ALA A 64 4.77 -10.20 5.15
C ALA A 64 5.25 -11.12 4.01
N GLY A 65 4.47 -11.24 2.93
CA GLY A 65 4.76 -12.12 1.81
C GLY A 65 5.89 -11.61 0.90
N PRO A 66 6.50 -12.50 0.10
CA PRO A 66 7.56 -12.12 -0.83
C PRO A 66 7.04 -11.13 -1.88
N ALA A 67 7.84 -10.09 -2.17
CA ALA A 67 7.44 -8.99 -3.05
C ALA A 67 7.00 -9.45 -4.45
N ARG A 68 7.63 -10.50 -5.00
CA ARG A 68 7.33 -11.07 -6.33
C ARG A 68 5.92 -11.65 -6.45
N GLU A 69 5.36 -12.16 -5.36
CA GLU A 69 4.02 -12.79 -5.33
C GLU A 69 2.96 -11.85 -4.74
N ARG A 70 3.37 -10.66 -4.29
CA ARG A 70 2.53 -9.71 -3.55
C ARG A 70 1.28 -9.31 -4.34
N ARG A 71 1.42 -9.08 -5.64
CA ARG A 71 0.30 -8.76 -6.55
C ARG A 71 -0.73 -9.89 -6.60
N GLN A 72 -0.28 -11.11 -6.87
CA GLN A 72 -1.17 -12.28 -6.98
C GLN A 72 -1.88 -12.56 -5.66
N ARG A 73 -1.17 -12.43 -4.53
CA ARG A 73 -1.74 -12.59 -3.18
C ARG A 73 -2.79 -11.52 -2.89
N TYR A 74 -2.55 -10.28 -3.29
CA TYR A 74 -3.53 -9.21 -3.17
C TYR A 74 -4.78 -9.50 -4.01
N GLU A 75 -4.62 -9.89 -5.27
CA GLU A 75 -5.74 -10.26 -6.17
C GLU A 75 -6.61 -11.36 -5.56
N VAL A 76 -6.00 -12.39 -4.95
CA VAL A 76 -6.74 -13.44 -4.22
C VAL A 76 -7.44 -12.87 -2.97
N ALA A 77 -6.79 -11.99 -2.21
CA ALA A 77 -7.37 -11.40 -1.01
C ALA A 77 -8.62 -10.56 -1.31
N VAL A 78 -8.59 -9.74 -2.37
CA VAL A 78 -9.71 -8.88 -2.75
C VAL A 78 -10.80 -9.63 -3.52
N ALA A 79 -10.46 -10.72 -4.22
CA ALA A 79 -11.46 -11.60 -4.83
C ALA A 79 -12.37 -12.25 -3.77
N ARG A 80 -11.83 -12.55 -2.58
CA ARG A 80 -12.62 -13.02 -1.44
C ARG A 80 -13.57 -11.97 -0.88
N ASP A 81 -13.24 -10.70 -1.04
CA ASP A 81 -14.04 -9.55 -0.58
C ASP A 81 -15.14 -9.15 -1.60
N GLY A 82 -15.21 -9.84 -2.74
CA GLY A 82 -16.22 -9.59 -3.79
C GLY A 82 -15.90 -8.38 -4.69
N ALA A 83 -14.67 -7.87 -4.64
CA ALA A 83 -14.27 -6.77 -5.50
C ALA A 83 -14.12 -7.24 -6.97
N PRO A 84 -14.53 -6.42 -7.96
CA PRO A 84 -14.48 -6.79 -9.37
C PRO A 84 -13.03 -6.91 -9.85
N ALA A 85 -12.60 -8.15 -10.12
CA ALA A 85 -11.21 -8.51 -10.45
C ALA A 85 -10.62 -7.68 -11.59
N GLU A 86 -11.39 -7.43 -12.65
CA GLU A 86 -10.93 -6.66 -13.80
C GLU A 86 -10.50 -5.23 -13.43
N GLN A 87 -11.26 -4.55 -12.55
CA GLN A 87 -10.94 -3.20 -12.11
C GLN A 87 -9.67 -3.17 -11.24
N ILE A 88 -9.45 -4.22 -10.46
CA ILE A 88 -8.23 -4.38 -9.67
C ILE A 88 -7.03 -4.58 -10.58
N THR A 89 -7.13 -5.49 -11.55
CA THR A 89 -6.06 -5.77 -12.50
C THR A 89 -5.68 -4.52 -13.29
N GLN A 90 -6.65 -3.75 -13.78
CA GLN A 90 -6.40 -2.51 -14.52
C GLN A 90 -5.71 -1.46 -13.64
N ALA A 91 -6.20 -1.23 -12.42
CA ALA A 91 -5.60 -0.27 -11.50
C ALA A 91 -4.15 -0.63 -11.16
N LEU A 92 -3.88 -1.92 -10.87
CA LEU A 92 -2.55 -2.40 -10.56
C LEU A 92 -1.62 -2.35 -11.77
N ALA A 93 -2.12 -2.62 -12.98
CA ALA A 93 -1.33 -2.48 -14.20
C ALA A 93 -0.88 -1.02 -14.42
N ARG A 94 -1.76 -0.04 -14.18
CA ARG A 94 -1.38 1.39 -14.25
C ARG A 94 -0.37 1.79 -13.19
N PHE A 95 -0.46 1.20 -12.00
CA PHE A 95 0.51 1.43 -10.96
C PHE A 95 1.89 0.82 -11.28
N ASP A 96 1.91 -0.37 -11.89
CA ASP A 96 3.14 -1.02 -12.36
C ASP A 96 3.83 -0.22 -13.46
N GLU A 97 3.04 0.32 -14.39
CA GLU A 97 3.51 1.23 -15.44
C GLU A 97 4.18 2.47 -14.82
N TYR A 98 3.51 3.12 -13.87
CA TYR A 98 4.06 4.26 -13.14
C TYR A 98 5.37 3.92 -12.42
N ARG A 99 5.43 2.78 -11.73
CA ARG A 99 6.64 2.32 -11.05
C ARG A 99 7.79 2.02 -12.01
N SER A 100 7.48 1.47 -13.19
CA SER A 100 8.46 1.21 -14.23
C SER A 100 9.06 2.50 -14.78
N ILE A 101 8.24 3.54 -14.99
CA ILE A 101 8.70 4.87 -15.39
C ILE A 101 9.62 5.46 -14.30
N LEU A 102 9.22 5.40 -13.03
CA LEU A 102 10.05 5.86 -11.91
C LEU A 102 11.41 5.12 -11.80
N ALA A 103 11.42 3.82 -12.10
CA ALA A 103 12.65 3.04 -12.09
C ALA A 103 13.59 3.46 -13.22
N MET A 104 13.05 3.85 -14.39
CA MET A 104 13.84 4.35 -15.52
C MET A 104 14.33 5.80 -15.32
N THR A 105 13.57 6.63 -14.59
CA THR A 105 13.94 8.02 -14.33
C THR A 105 14.87 8.19 -13.13
N ARG A 106 15.05 7.16 -12.30
CA ARG A 106 16.18 7.07 -11.37
C ARG A 106 17.46 6.81 -12.17
N ILE A 107 18.06 7.88 -12.67
CA ILE A 107 19.47 7.86 -13.05
C ILE A 107 20.25 7.47 -11.79
N PRO A 108 21.07 6.40 -11.81
CA PRO A 108 21.99 6.14 -10.72
C PRO A 108 22.96 7.34 -10.64
N ASP A 109 23.02 7.98 -9.48
CA ASP A 109 24.08 8.94 -9.14
C ASP A 109 25.45 8.22 -9.16
#